data_AF-T0IJV2-F1
#
_entry.id   AF-T0IJV2-F1
#
_cell.length_a   1.000
_cell.length_b   1.000
_cell.length_c   1.000
_cell.angle_alpha   90.00
_cell.angle_beta   90.00
_cell.angle_gamma   90.00
#
_symmetry.space_group_name_H-M   'P 1'
#
loop_
_entity.id
_entity.type
_entity.pdbx_description
1 polymer ?
#
loop_
_entity_poly.entity_id
_entity_poly.type
_entity_poly.pdbx_seq_one_letter_code
_entity_poly.pdbx_strand_id
1 'polypeptide(L)'
;MMRAFRNAPSVALVVALGLGAVPLNARPTPPPVPGGPIGTMDLGQYHCERDGTAGGPVGIRLPQYDFRVVTGSNYKTPDGARGSYLMTGDRIAMTGGALKGMKMHRTSKGFLRHVGTDGADSDIRCVLTRGGPGPLDAAEGVNEPDN
;
A
#
# COMPACT_ATOMS: atom_id res chain seq x y z
N MET A 1 -47.99 48.58 59.52
CA MET A 1 -48.76 47.54 58.82
C MET A 1 -48.95 47.96 57.37
N MET A 2 -48.89 46.99 56.45
CA MET A 2 -49.34 47.03 55.04
C MET A 2 -48.39 47.64 53.99
N ARG A 3 -48.26 46.88 52.91
CA ARG A 3 -47.14 46.80 51.96
C ARG A 3 -47.39 47.64 50.71
N ALA A 4 -46.35 48.38 50.34
CA ALA A 4 -45.76 48.62 49.02
C ALA A 4 -46.61 48.43 47.74
N PHE A 5 -46.74 49.55 47.01
CA PHE A 5 -47.28 49.69 45.66
C PHE A 5 -46.49 48.88 44.61
N ARG A 6 -47.24 48.23 43.71
CA ARG A 6 -46.74 47.46 42.56
C ARG A 6 -46.47 48.42 41.38
N ASN A 7 -45.22 48.50 40.93
CA ASN A 7 -44.85 49.13 39.66
C ASN A 7 -44.70 48.06 38.56
N ALA A 8 -45.18 48.36 37.36
CA ALA A 8 -45.05 47.56 36.14
C ALA A 8 -44.26 48.38 35.07
N PRO A 9 -43.82 47.79 33.94
CA PRO A 9 -42.43 47.42 33.75
C PRO A 9 -41.70 48.29 32.71
N SER A 10 -40.40 48.46 32.93
CA SER A 10 -39.47 49.05 31.96
C SER A 10 -39.32 48.12 30.74
N VAL A 11 -39.60 48.66 29.56
CA VAL A 11 -39.29 48.03 28.27
C VAL A 11 -37.77 48.09 28.08
N ALA A 12 -37.10 46.94 28.18
CA ALA A 12 -35.67 46.81 27.89
C ALA A 12 -35.50 46.38 26.42
N LEU A 13 -34.98 47.31 25.61
CA LEU A 13 -34.56 47.07 24.23
C LEU A 13 -33.25 46.27 24.24
N VAL A 14 -33.29 44.99 23.88
CA VAL A 14 -32.09 44.14 23.77
C VAL A 14 -31.49 44.32 22.38
N VAL A 15 -30.33 44.99 22.32
CA VAL A 15 -29.48 45.05 21.11
C VAL A 15 -28.66 43.77 21.03
N ALA A 16 -29.02 42.89 20.09
CA ALA A 16 -28.29 41.66 19.81
C ALA A 16 -27.01 41.96 18.99
N LEU A 17 -25.86 41.96 19.65
CA LEU A 17 -24.55 41.88 19.00
C LEU A 17 -24.34 40.45 18.48
N GLY A 18 -24.48 40.27 17.17
CA GLY A 18 -24.22 39.00 16.50
C GLY A 18 -22.73 38.65 16.50
N LEU A 19 -22.32 37.74 17.37
CA LEU A 19 -21.10 36.96 17.17
C LEU A 19 -21.40 35.86 16.14
N GLY A 20 -20.95 36.05 14.91
CA GLY A 20 -20.95 34.99 13.90
C GLY A 20 -20.01 33.86 14.34
N ALA A 21 -20.57 32.73 14.77
CA ALA A 21 -19.81 31.51 14.98
C ALA A 21 -19.38 30.95 13.63
N VAL A 22 -18.10 31.12 13.28
CA VAL A 22 -17.49 30.45 12.11
C VAL A 22 -17.30 28.98 12.50
N PRO A 23 -17.96 28.02 11.83
CA PRO A 23 -17.73 26.61 12.13
C PRO A 23 -16.30 26.24 11.71
N LEU A 24 -15.46 25.87 12.68
CA LEU A 24 -14.19 25.20 12.41
C LEU A 24 -14.52 23.81 11.85
N ASN A 25 -14.53 23.70 10.51
CA ASN A 25 -14.57 22.39 9.86
C ASN A 25 -13.26 21.67 10.16
N ALA A 26 -13.30 20.67 11.04
CA ALA A 26 -12.18 19.79 11.32
C ALA A 26 -11.78 19.07 10.02
N ARG A 27 -10.53 19.27 9.56
CA ARG A 27 -10.01 18.56 8.40
C ARG A 27 -9.86 17.08 8.77
N PRO A 28 -10.29 16.13 7.92
CA PRO A 28 -10.06 14.72 8.17
C PRO A 28 -8.56 14.47 8.34
N THR A 29 -8.20 13.72 9.39
CA THR A 29 -6.82 13.32 9.65
C THR A 29 -6.32 12.52 8.45
N PRO A 30 -5.15 12.85 7.88
CA PRO A 30 -4.59 12.07 6.79
C PRO A 30 -4.42 10.61 7.22
N PRO A 31 -4.62 9.63 6.31
CA PRO A 31 -4.46 8.24 6.65
C PRO A 31 -3.03 7.97 7.13
N PRO A 32 -2.82 7.04 8.09
CA PRO A 32 -1.49 6.66 8.53
C PRO A 32 -0.64 6.24 7.32
N VAL A 33 0.52 6.87 7.16
CA VAL A 33 1.50 6.42 6.16
C VAL A 33 2.28 5.23 6.72
N PRO A 34 2.63 4.22 5.91
CA PRO A 34 3.56 3.18 6.33
C PRO A 34 4.87 3.84 6.79
N GLY A 35 5.13 3.80 8.10
CA GLY A 35 6.32 4.36 8.72
C GLY A 35 7.39 3.30 8.97
N GLY A 36 8.62 3.73 9.23
CA GLY A 36 9.75 2.86 9.54
C GLY A 36 11.03 3.25 8.79
N PRO A 37 12.12 2.49 9.00
CA PRO A 37 13.39 2.73 8.31
C PRO A 37 13.22 2.58 6.80
N ILE A 38 13.74 3.54 6.03
CA ILE A 38 13.78 3.44 4.57
C ILE A 38 14.85 2.43 4.18
N GLY A 39 14.47 1.50 3.30
CA GLY A 39 15.35 0.45 2.80
C GLY A 39 15.27 0.29 1.30
N THR A 40 16.01 -0.71 0.81
CA THR A 40 15.97 -1.16 -0.57
C THR A 40 15.74 -2.67 -0.60
N MET A 41 15.06 -3.14 -1.63
CA MET A 41 14.93 -4.57 -1.88
C MET A 41 16.26 -5.14 -2.36
N ASP A 42 16.46 -6.44 -2.14
CA ASP A 42 17.61 -7.15 -2.72
C ASP A 42 17.53 -7.07 -4.24
N LEU A 43 18.67 -6.76 -4.87
CA LEU A 43 18.77 -6.69 -6.33
C LEU A 43 18.61 -8.10 -6.93
N GLY A 44 17.90 -8.17 -8.06
CA GLY A 44 17.71 -9.42 -8.79
C GLY A 44 16.28 -9.64 -9.24
N GLN A 45 16.06 -10.81 -9.85
CA GLN A 45 14.79 -11.20 -10.40
C GLN A 45 13.87 -11.72 -9.31
N TYR A 46 12.66 -11.19 -9.24
CA TYR A 46 11.58 -11.72 -8.43
C TYR A 46 10.61 -12.46 -9.34
N HIS A 47 10.33 -13.68 -8.91
CA HIS A 47 9.44 -14.58 -9.56
C HIS A 47 8.19 -14.73 -8.72
N CYS A 48 7.07 -14.20 -9.23
CA CYS A 48 5.79 -14.21 -8.54
C CYS A 48 4.96 -15.44 -8.90
N GLU A 49 4.43 -16.10 -7.90
CA GLU A 49 3.63 -17.31 -8.03
C GLU A 49 2.50 -17.29 -7.01
N ARG A 50 1.41 -17.96 -7.33
CA ARG A 50 0.35 -18.27 -6.39
C ARG A 50 0.56 -19.65 -5.81
N ASP A 51 0.15 -19.84 -4.56
CA ASP A 51 0.12 -21.16 -3.96
C ASP A 51 -0.63 -22.19 -4.83
N GLY A 52 -0.05 -23.37 -4.91
CA GLY A 52 -0.59 -24.51 -5.64
C GLY A 52 -1.78 -25.19 -4.96
N THR A 53 -2.14 -26.36 -5.48
CA THR A 53 -3.13 -27.26 -4.85
C THR A 53 -2.47 -28.58 -4.48
N ALA A 54 -3.01 -29.29 -3.49
CA ALA A 54 -2.41 -30.52 -2.95
C ALA A 54 -2.26 -31.66 -3.99
N GLY A 55 -3.02 -31.63 -5.09
CA GLY A 55 -2.93 -32.60 -6.19
C GLY A 55 -2.24 -32.06 -7.45
N GLY A 56 -1.66 -30.86 -7.39
CA GLY A 56 -1.08 -30.17 -8.54
C GLY A 56 0.30 -29.58 -8.23
N PRO A 57 0.81 -28.71 -9.12
CA PRO A 57 2.07 -28.01 -8.90
C PRO A 57 2.07 -27.26 -7.58
N VAL A 58 3.21 -27.24 -6.87
CA VAL A 58 3.38 -26.60 -5.55
C VAL A 58 3.19 -25.07 -5.63
N GLY A 59 3.45 -24.48 -6.79
CA GLY A 59 3.24 -23.06 -7.09
C GLY A 59 2.85 -22.87 -8.55
N ILE A 60 1.97 -21.91 -8.81
CA ILE A 60 1.53 -21.55 -10.15
C ILE A 60 2.17 -20.21 -10.50
N ARG A 61 3.03 -20.21 -11.52
CA ARG A 61 3.71 -19.01 -12.01
C ARG A 61 2.70 -17.93 -12.42
N LEU A 62 2.95 -16.69 -12.02
CA LEU A 62 2.20 -15.51 -12.44
C LEU A 62 3.13 -14.48 -13.11
N PRO A 63 3.50 -14.70 -14.39
CA PRO A 63 4.50 -13.87 -15.06
C PRO A 63 4.14 -12.40 -15.18
N GLN A 64 2.85 -12.08 -15.18
CA GLN A 64 2.35 -10.69 -15.21
C GLN A 64 2.76 -9.87 -13.97
N TYR A 65 3.14 -10.53 -12.88
CA TYR A 65 3.60 -9.87 -11.65
C TYR A 65 5.11 -9.95 -11.48
N ASP A 66 5.84 -10.54 -12.43
CA ASP A 66 7.29 -10.63 -12.34
C ASP A 66 7.97 -9.29 -12.50
N PHE A 67 9.09 -9.13 -11.81
CA PHE A 67 9.91 -7.94 -11.94
C PHE A 67 11.34 -8.22 -11.49
N ARG A 68 12.27 -7.44 -12.02
CA ARG A 68 13.64 -7.36 -11.51
C ARG A 68 13.84 -6.07 -10.77
N VAL A 69 14.28 -6.16 -9.52
CA VAL A 69 14.75 -5.01 -8.77
C VAL A 69 16.09 -4.58 -9.36
N VAL A 70 16.17 -3.29 -9.69
CA VAL A 70 17.39 -2.62 -10.12
C VAL A 70 17.73 -1.51 -9.11
N THR A 71 18.86 -0.84 -9.33
CA THR A 71 19.34 0.19 -8.41
C THR A 71 18.40 1.41 -8.32
N GLY A 72 18.54 2.15 -7.22
CA GLY A 72 17.81 3.41 -6.99
C GLY A 72 16.32 3.25 -6.71
N SER A 73 15.92 2.18 -6.01
CA SER A 73 14.51 1.89 -5.69
C SER A 73 13.60 1.76 -6.92
N ASN A 74 14.13 1.14 -7.97
CA ASN A 74 13.43 0.91 -9.22
C ASN A 74 13.31 -0.58 -9.53
N TYR A 75 12.38 -0.93 -10.40
CA TYR A 75 12.26 -2.26 -10.97
C TYR A 75 12.01 -2.20 -12.48
N LYS A 76 12.15 -3.36 -13.12
CA LYS A 76 11.78 -3.60 -14.52
C LYS A 76 10.86 -4.80 -14.62
N THR A 77 9.80 -4.70 -15.41
CA THR A 77 8.91 -5.83 -15.75
C THR A 77 9.40 -6.53 -17.03
N PRO A 78 8.92 -7.75 -17.33
CA PRO A 78 9.35 -8.50 -18.53
C PRO A 78 9.13 -7.78 -19.86
N ASP A 79 8.13 -6.91 -19.94
CA ASP A 79 7.88 -6.01 -21.07
C ASP A 79 8.93 -4.89 -21.22
N GLY A 80 9.90 -4.81 -20.31
CA GLY A 80 10.95 -3.79 -20.27
C GLY A 80 10.51 -2.47 -19.62
N ALA A 81 9.24 -2.33 -19.21
CA ALA A 81 8.76 -1.14 -18.55
C ALA A 81 9.44 -0.94 -17.19
N ARG A 82 9.75 0.33 -16.88
CA ARG A 82 10.38 0.69 -15.60
C ARG A 82 9.33 1.17 -14.62
N GLY A 83 9.47 0.74 -13.37
CA GLY A 83 8.70 1.26 -12.26
C GLY A 83 9.57 1.59 -11.07
N SER A 84 8.95 2.18 -10.05
CA SER A 84 9.58 2.55 -8.79
C SER A 84 8.85 1.92 -7.62
N TYR A 85 9.56 1.74 -6.52
CA TYR A 85 9.00 1.25 -5.26
C TYR A 85 9.49 2.08 -4.09
N LEU A 86 8.71 2.06 -3.01
CA LEU A 86 9.10 2.55 -1.70
C LEU A 86 9.11 1.37 -0.73
N MET A 87 10.24 1.17 -0.06
CA MET A 87 10.37 0.18 0.99
C MET A 87 10.58 0.85 2.34
N THR A 88 9.76 0.44 3.31
CA THR A 88 9.74 0.99 4.66
C THR A 88 9.58 -0.15 5.66
N GLY A 89 10.62 -0.42 6.45
CA GLY A 89 10.72 -1.64 7.26
C GLY A 89 10.60 -2.89 6.38
N ASP A 90 9.55 -3.68 6.59
CA ASP A 90 9.23 -4.86 5.79
C ASP A 90 8.07 -4.65 4.81
N ARG A 91 7.58 -3.41 4.66
CA ARG A 91 6.52 -3.08 3.70
C ARG A 91 7.12 -2.49 2.44
N ILE A 92 6.66 -2.97 1.29
CA ILE A 92 7.00 -2.43 -0.02
C ILE A 92 5.71 -1.96 -0.68
N ALA A 93 5.73 -0.74 -1.20
CA ALA A 93 4.67 -0.19 -2.03
C ALA A 93 5.24 0.11 -3.41
N MET A 94 4.64 -0.46 -4.45
CA MET A 94 4.99 -0.14 -5.83
C MET A 94 4.37 1.22 -6.20
N THR A 95 5.20 2.22 -6.44
CA THR A 95 4.78 3.63 -6.60
C THR A 95 4.65 4.07 -8.06
N GLY A 96 5.25 3.34 -9.00
CA GLY A 96 5.20 3.62 -10.44
C GLY A 96 5.35 2.36 -11.29
N GLY A 97 5.22 2.50 -12.62
CA GLY A 97 5.32 1.39 -13.58
C GLY A 97 4.06 0.52 -13.65
N ALA A 98 4.19 -0.64 -14.30
CA ALA A 98 3.08 -1.57 -14.53
C ALA A 98 2.50 -2.19 -13.22
N LEU A 99 3.32 -2.31 -12.17
CA LEU A 99 2.91 -2.86 -10.87
C LEU A 99 2.43 -1.78 -9.89
N LYS A 100 2.19 -0.55 -10.34
CA LYS A 100 1.80 0.57 -9.47
C LYS A 100 0.56 0.24 -8.63
N GLY A 101 0.63 0.54 -7.33
CA GLY A 101 -0.46 0.30 -6.38
C GLY A 101 -0.39 -1.05 -5.69
N MET A 102 0.40 -2.00 -6.22
CA MET A 102 0.66 -3.26 -5.53
C MET A 102 1.43 -3.01 -4.23
N LYS A 103 1.02 -3.72 -3.19
CA LYS A 103 1.67 -3.71 -1.89
C LYS A 103 2.23 -5.08 -1.60
N MET A 104 3.38 -5.12 -0.97
CA MET A 104 4.05 -6.35 -0.59
C MET A 104 4.58 -6.27 0.84
N HIS A 105 4.64 -7.42 1.47
CA HIS A 105 5.23 -7.64 2.77
C HIS A 105 6.43 -8.57 2.62
N ARG A 106 7.59 -8.11 3.05
CA ARG A 106 8.81 -8.91 3.08
C ARG A 106 8.78 -9.80 4.31
N THR A 107 8.53 -11.09 4.12
CA THR A 107 8.54 -12.05 5.24
C THR A 107 9.95 -12.52 5.58
N SER A 108 10.85 -12.55 4.59
CA SER A 108 12.27 -12.80 4.78
C SER A 108 13.09 -12.22 3.63
N LYS A 109 14.43 -12.34 3.70
CA LYS A 109 15.32 -11.83 2.65
C LYS A 109 15.01 -12.51 1.31
N GLY A 110 14.71 -11.71 0.29
CA GLY A 110 14.31 -12.22 -1.03
C GLY A 110 12.96 -12.95 -1.07
N PHE A 111 12.12 -12.87 -0.03
CA PHE A 111 10.78 -13.45 -0.07
C PHE A 111 9.73 -12.41 0.28
N LEU A 112 8.80 -12.19 -0.64
CA LEU A 112 7.75 -11.20 -0.54
C LEU A 112 6.39 -11.88 -0.66
N ARG A 113 5.40 -11.37 0.05
CA ARG A 113 3.99 -11.72 -0.15
C ARG A 113 3.23 -10.49 -0.58
N HIS A 114 2.36 -10.65 -1.56
CA HIS A 114 1.46 -9.58 -1.95
C HIS A 114 0.46 -9.33 -0.82
N VAL A 115 0.17 -8.06 -0.54
CA VAL A 115 -0.79 -7.63 0.47
C VAL A 115 -2.11 -7.30 -0.23
N GLY A 116 -3.15 -8.04 0.14
CA GLY A 116 -4.50 -7.87 -0.39
C GLY A 116 -5.13 -6.52 -0.05
N THR A 117 -6.32 -6.28 -0.58
CA THR A 117 -7.10 -5.06 -0.31
C THR A 117 -7.57 -4.96 1.13
N ASP A 118 -7.66 -6.10 1.82
CA ASP A 118 -7.93 -6.24 3.25
C ASP A 118 -6.71 -5.92 4.14
N GLY A 119 -5.53 -5.76 3.55
CA GLY A 119 -4.29 -5.50 4.27
C GLY A 119 -3.59 -6.76 4.81
N ALA A 120 -4.11 -7.95 4.51
CA ALA A 120 -3.50 -9.22 4.86
C ALA A 120 -2.60 -9.76 3.74
N ASP A 121 -1.70 -10.68 4.08
CA ASP A 121 -0.88 -11.36 3.07
C ASP A 121 -1.76 -12.32 2.26
N SER A 122 -1.77 -12.12 0.94
CA SER A 122 -2.50 -12.96 -0.02
C SER A 122 -1.72 -14.24 -0.38
N ASP A 123 -2.34 -15.06 -1.23
CA ASP A 123 -1.79 -16.31 -1.78
C ASP A 123 -0.70 -16.09 -2.85
N ILE A 124 -0.44 -14.84 -3.25
CA ILE A 124 0.63 -14.49 -4.18
C ILE A 124 1.91 -14.21 -3.39
N ARG A 125 2.97 -14.95 -3.71
CA ARG A 125 4.33 -14.73 -3.20
C ARG A 125 5.31 -14.45 -4.34
N CYS A 126 6.32 -13.65 -4.07
CA CYS A 126 7.39 -13.34 -5.01
C CYS A 126 8.74 -13.68 -4.39
N VAL A 127 9.47 -14.56 -5.05
CA VAL A 127 10.73 -15.11 -4.54
C VAL A 127 11.88 -14.60 -5.40
N LEU A 128 12.92 -14.09 -4.75
CA LEU A 128 14.18 -13.71 -5.37
C LEU A 128 14.86 -14.96 -5.91
N THR A 129 14.96 -15.06 -7.22
CA THR A 129 15.76 -16.11 -7.83
C THR A 129 17.21 -15.69 -7.86
N ARG A 130 18.11 -16.63 -7.52
CA ARG A 130 19.55 -16.47 -7.69
C ARG A 130 19.92 -16.61 -9.18
N GLY A 131 19.29 -15.82 -10.04
CA GLY A 131 19.74 -15.60 -11.41
C GLY A 131 20.50 -14.29 -11.44
N GLY A 132 21.72 -14.30 -11.98
CA GLY A 132 22.49 -13.08 -12.28
C GLY A 132 21.75 -12.16 -13.28
N PRO A 133 22.43 -11.20 -13.92
CA PRO A 133 21.81 -10.32 -14.91
C PRO A 133 21.45 -11.08 -16.21
N GLY A 134 20.52 -12.04 -16.12
CA GLY A 134 19.86 -12.65 -17.26
C GLY A 134 18.82 -11.69 -17.86
N PRO A 135 18.33 -11.98 -19.07
CA PRO A 135 17.19 -11.28 -19.62
C PRO A 135 15.99 -11.43 -18.68
N LEU A 136 15.08 -10.45 -18.71
CA LEU A 136 13.79 -10.59 -18.06
C LEU A 136 12.97 -11.51 -18.96
N ASP A 137 13.24 -12.81 -18.90
CA ASP A 137 12.58 -13.75 -19.81
C ASP A 137 11.08 -13.65 -19.56
N ALA A 138 10.36 -13.19 -20.59
CA ALA A 138 8.93 -13.08 -20.57
C ALA A 138 8.35 -14.50 -20.58
N ALA A 139 8.06 -15.03 -19.40
CA ALA A 139 7.22 -16.20 -19.23
C ALA A 139 7.57 -17.40 -20.14
N GLU A 140 8.82 -17.84 -20.23
CA GLU A 140 9.05 -19.20 -20.72
C GLU A 140 8.66 -20.18 -19.61
N GLY A 141 7.60 -20.94 -19.90
CA GLY A 141 6.86 -21.74 -18.94
C GLY A 141 7.69 -22.85 -18.32
N VAL A 142 8.06 -22.69 -17.05
CA VAL A 142 8.47 -23.81 -16.21
C VAL A 142 7.21 -24.53 -15.75
N ASN A 143 6.64 -25.36 -16.63
CA ASN A 143 5.73 -26.47 -16.31
C ASN A 143 5.66 -27.44 -17.49
N GLU A 144 6.81 -27.81 -18.08
CA GLU A 144 6.89 -29.00 -18.91
C GLU A 144 7.21 -30.17 -17.93
N PRO A 145 6.31 -31.13 -17.70
CA PRO A 145 6.66 -32.33 -16.96
C PRO A 145 7.58 -33.19 -17.82
N ASP A 146 8.79 -33.47 -17.34
CA ASP A 146 9.66 -34.49 -17.92
C ASP A 146 8.88 -35.83 -17.96
N ASN A 147 8.54 -36.30 -19.16
CA ASN A 147 8.05 -37.66 -19.42
C ASN A 147 9.15 -38.44 -20.16
#